data_AF-A2VDB2-F1
#
_entry.id   AF-A2VDB2-F1
#
_cell.length_a   1.000
_cell.length_b   1.000
_cell.length_c   1.000
_cell.angle_alpha   90.00
_cell.angle_beta   90.00
_cell.angle_gamma   90.00
#
_symmetry.space_group_name_H-M   'P 1'
#
loop_
_entity.id
_entity.type
_entity.pdbx_description
1 polymer ?
#
loop_
_entity_poly.entity_id
_entity_poly.type
_entity_poly.pdbx_seq_one_letter_code
_entity_poly.pdbx_strand_id
1 'polypeptide(L)'
;MAACVARRCLSVLGRYRRGAVQSSVAFDVRPAERVAPRCVCVCCVQQKRTLTSRNRPEGKVLEPVGVFEVPKQQGKYETGQLFLHSVFGYRGIVLFPWQARLYDRDVAFPVSEKVDPSAAQGAKEVKGKTHTYYQVLIDARDCPHISQRSQTEAVTFLANHDDSRALYAIPGLDYVSHEDILPYNSTDQVPIQHELFERFLSYDQTKVPPFLARETLCAWQEKNHPWLELSDVHRETTENIRVTVIPFYMGMREAQNSHVYWWRYCIRLENLGTDVVQLRERHWRIFSLSGTLETVRGRGVVGREPVLSKEQPAFQYSSHVSLQASSGHMWGTFRCERPDGSHFDVRIPPFSLESNKDEKTPPSGLHW
;
A
#
# COMPACT_ATOMS: atom_id res chain seq x y z
N MET A 1 -13.18 -1.46 30.48
CA MET A 1 -11.80 -1.72 30.97
C MET A 1 -11.04 -2.48 29.89
N ALA A 2 -10.46 -1.78 28.92
CA ALA A 2 -9.75 -2.38 27.79
C ALA A 2 -8.25 -2.09 27.94
N ALA A 3 -7.46 -3.13 28.23
CA ALA A 3 -6.00 -3.03 28.34
C ALA A 3 -5.35 -3.19 26.96
N CYS A 4 -4.62 -2.15 26.53
CA CYS A 4 -3.73 -2.17 25.39
C CYS A 4 -2.34 -2.65 25.87
N VAL A 5 -1.92 -3.84 25.47
CA VAL A 5 -0.62 -4.40 25.89
C VAL A 5 0.40 -4.22 24.78
N ALA A 6 1.35 -3.31 24.99
CA ALA A 6 2.53 -3.13 24.15
C ALA A 6 3.65 -4.08 24.61
N ARG A 7 4.14 -4.95 23.71
CA ARG A 7 5.34 -5.76 23.94
C ARG A 7 6.60 -4.89 23.85
N ARG A 8 7.41 -4.87 24.91
CA ARG A 8 8.78 -4.32 24.93
C ARG A 8 9.76 -5.38 24.40
N CYS A 9 10.59 -5.02 23.43
CA CYS A 9 11.83 -5.75 23.13
C CYS A 9 13.03 -4.88 23.50
N LEU A 10 13.95 -5.49 24.25
CA LEU A 10 15.21 -4.94 24.75
C LEU A 10 16.22 -4.80 23.60
N SER A 11 16.85 -3.62 23.47
CA SER A 11 17.98 -3.41 22.56
C SER A 11 19.31 -3.54 23.32
N VAL A 12 20.20 -4.37 22.79
CA VAL A 12 21.59 -4.52 23.24
C VAL A 12 22.46 -3.47 22.54
N LEU A 13 23.19 -2.69 23.33
CA LEU A 13 24.13 -1.65 22.90
C LEU A 13 25.43 -2.27 22.36
N GLY A 14 25.76 -2.01 21.10
CA GLY A 14 27.09 -2.24 20.51
C GLY A 14 27.76 -0.92 20.16
N ARG A 15 28.86 -0.58 20.85
CA ARG A 15 29.69 0.62 20.62
C ARG A 15 30.59 0.42 19.39
N TYR A 16 30.75 1.45 18.57
CA TYR A 16 31.81 1.53 17.56
C TYR A 16 32.36 2.96 17.42
N ARG A 17 33.63 3.04 16.98
CA ARG A 17 34.50 4.20 16.58
C ARG A 17 35.65 4.45 17.57
N ARG A 18 36.89 4.75 17.14
CA ARG A 18 37.39 5.43 15.93
C ARG A 18 38.76 4.88 15.48
N GLY A 19 39.07 5.02 14.19
CA GLY A 19 40.43 5.11 13.66
C GLY A 19 40.40 6.05 12.44
N ALA A 20 41.17 7.13 12.51
CA ALA A 20 41.31 8.15 11.47
C ALA A 20 42.64 7.97 10.75
N VAL A 21 42.68 8.14 9.42
CA VAL A 21 43.93 8.39 8.68
C VAL A 21 43.64 9.35 7.52
N GLN A 22 44.48 10.38 7.41
CA GLN A 22 44.56 11.41 6.38
C GLN A 22 45.32 10.91 5.13
N SER A 23 45.05 11.51 3.97
CA SER A 23 46.02 11.97 2.93
C SER A 23 45.21 12.23 1.65
N SER A 24 45.11 13.46 1.14
CA SER A 24 46.08 14.33 0.45
C SER A 24 45.65 14.47 -1.01
N VAL A 25 45.41 15.71 -1.41
CA VAL A 25 44.92 16.17 -2.70
C VAL A 25 46.07 16.24 -3.69
N ALA A 26 45.83 15.81 -4.94
CA ALA A 26 46.64 16.22 -6.08
C ALA A 26 45.71 16.55 -7.26
N PHE A 27 45.71 17.82 -7.64
CA PHE A 27 45.16 18.33 -8.88
C PHE A 27 46.20 18.11 -9.98
N ASP A 28 45.77 17.61 -11.14
CA ASP A 28 46.53 17.80 -12.37
C ASP A 28 45.61 18.30 -13.49
N VAL A 29 46.07 19.35 -14.16
CA VAL A 29 45.36 20.14 -15.16
C VAL A 29 46.31 20.32 -16.34
N ARG A 30 45.84 20.03 -17.56
CA ARG A 30 46.13 20.68 -18.87
C ARG A 30 45.91 19.69 -20.05
N PRO A 31 45.81 20.15 -21.31
CA PRO A 31 44.86 21.12 -21.84
C PRO A 31 44.14 20.59 -23.10
N ALA A 32 43.22 21.39 -23.64
CA ALA A 32 42.39 21.09 -24.79
C ALA A 32 43.12 21.29 -26.14
N GLU A 33 42.85 20.40 -27.10
CA GLU A 33 43.11 20.63 -28.53
C GLU A 33 41.80 20.58 -29.32
N ARG A 34 41.60 21.61 -30.17
CA ARG A 34 40.53 21.72 -31.16
C ARG A 34 41.04 21.20 -32.50
N VAL A 35 40.28 20.33 -33.16
CA VAL A 35 40.37 20.12 -34.63
C VAL A 35 38.95 20.06 -35.22
N ALA A 36 38.82 20.69 -36.39
CA ALA A 36 37.62 21.10 -37.10
C ALA A 36 36.88 19.94 -37.85
N PRO A 37 35.73 20.19 -38.50
CA PRO A 37 34.66 19.21 -38.68
C PRO A 37 34.85 18.32 -39.92
N ARG A 38 34.36 17.09 -39.84
CA ARG A 38 34.07 16.25 -41.00
C ARG A 38 32.57 15.93 -41.03
N CYS A 39 31.93 16.46 -42.07
CA CYS A 39 30.64 15.99 -42.56
C CYS A 39 30.79 14.54 -43.03
N VAL A 40 29.78 13.68 -42.79
CA VAL A 40 29.25 12.67 -43.73
C VAL A 40 28.26 11.70 -43.03
N CYS A 41 27.14 11.51 -43.74
CA CYS A 41 26.14 10.43 -43.73
C CYS A 41 25.15 10.26 -42.56
N VAL A 42 23.89 10.55 -42.87
CA VAL A 42 22.71 10.00 -42.21
C VAL A 42 22.54 8.55 -42.65
N CYS A 43 22.94 7.61 -41.81
CA CYS A 43 22.48 6.22 -41.91
C CYS A 43 21.78 5.84 -40.60
N CYS A 44 20.59 5.28 -40.74
CA CYS A 44 19.70 4.81 -39.68
C CYS A 44 20.43 3.80 -38.79
N VAL A 45 20.91 4.22 -37.62
CA VAL A 45 21.39 3.32 -36.56
C VAL A 45 20.27 3.20 -35.53
N GLN A 46 19.62 2.03 -35.49
CA GLN A 46 18.80 1.62 -34.36
C GLN A 46 19.69 1.61 -33.11
N GLN A 47 19.62 2.66 -32.30
CA GLN A 47 20.25 2.67 -30.99
C GLN A 47 19.54 1.65 -30.09
N LYS A 48 20.13 0.46 -29.95
CA LYS A 48 19.95 -0.35 -28.74
C LYS A 48 20.39 0.53 -27.56
N ARG A 49 19.44 1.11 -26.84
CA ARG A 49 19.69 1.76 -25.55
C ARG A 49 20.13 0.69 -24.56
N THR A 50 21.43 0.48 -24.44
CA THR A 50 22.01 -0.26 -23.32
C THR A 50 21.81 0.59 -22.06
N LEU A 51 20.90 0.18 -21.20
CA LEU A 51 20.75 0.71 -19.84
C LEU A 51 22.03 0.37 -19.05
N THR A 52 23.02 1.25 -19.06
CA THR A 52 24.14 1.18 -18.12
C THR A 52 23.64 1.64 -16.75
N SER A 53 23.09 0.69 -15.98
CA SER A 53 22.74 0.93 -14.59
C SER A 53 24.00 1.18 -13.77
N ARG A 54 24.15 2.39 -13.22
CA ARG A 54 25.20 2.74 -12.25
C ARG A 54 25.10 1.94 -10.93
N ASN A 55 24.03 1.15 -10.75
CA ASN A 55 23.76 0.34 -9.56
C ASN A 55 23.76 -1.17 -9.88
N ARG A 56 24.64 -1.65 -10.76
CA ARG A 56 24.78 -3.10 -10.97
C ARG A 56 25.43 -3.70 -9.71
N PRO A 57 24.77 -4.59 -8.96
CA PRO A 57 25.42 -5.28 -7.85
C PRO A 57 26.55 -6.12 -8.43
N GLU A 58 27.79 -5.87 -8.02
CA GLU A 58 28.93 -6.65 -8.47
C GLU A 58 28.67 -8.14 -8.20
N GLY A 59 28.93 -8.98 -9.21
CA GLY A 59 28.75 -10.43 -9.12
C GLY A 59 27.32 -10.96 -9.30
N LYS A 60 26.30 -10.12 -9.56
CA LYS A 60 24.94 -10.62 -9.88
C LYS A 60 24.69 -10.73 -11.39
N VAL A 61 24.22 -11.91 -11.81
CA VAL A 61 23.67 -12.16 -13.15
C VAL A 61 22.20 -11.76 -13.14
N LEU A 62 21.79 -10.94 -14.11
CA LEU A 62 20.39 -10.58 -14.29
C LEU A 62 19.74 -11.60 -15.23
N GLU A 63 18.59 -12.14 -14.83
CA GLU A 63 17.79 -13.05 -15.64
C GLU A 63 16.55 -12.32 -16.17
N PRO A 64 16.23 -12.43 -17.47
CA PRO A 64 15.00 -11.88 -18.00
C PRO A 64 13.80 -12.67 -17.47
N VAL A 65 12.89 -12.00 -16.75
CA VAL A 65 11.68 -12.62 -16.17
C VAL A 65 10.42 -12.37 -16.99
N GLY A 66 10.46 -11.43 -17.94
CA GLY A 66 9.31 -11.03 -18.74
C GLY A 66 9.53 -9.76 -19.54
N VAL A 67 8.50 -9.34 -20.27
CA VAL A 67 8.48 -8.13 -21.12
C VAL A 67 7.40 -7.19 -20.60
N PHE A 68 7.68 -5.89 -20.48
CA PHE A 68 6.66 -4.94 -20.05
C PHE A 68 5.58 -4.73 -21.12
N GLU A 69 4.36 -4.60 -20.65
CA GLU A 69 3.22 -4.14 -21.42
C GLU A 69 2.94 -2.66 -21.12
N VAL A 70 2.11 -2.03 -21.95
CA VAL A 70 1.67 -0.65 -21.73
C VAL A 70 0.59 -0.65 -20.65
N PRO A 71 0.71 0.16 -19.59
CA PRO A 71 -0.35 0.32 -18.60
C PRO A 71 -1.68 0.70 -19.27
N LYS A 72 -2.76 -0.01 -18.91
CA LYS A 72 -4.08 0.25 -19.48
C LYS A 72 -4.58 1.62 -19.03
N GLN A 73 -5.00 2.47 -19.98
CA GLN A 73 -5.69 3.73 -19.66
C GLN A 73 -7.20 3.53 -19.50
N GLN A 74 -7.74 2.49 -20.14
CA GLN A 74 -9.14 2.11 -20.13
C GLN A 74 -9.28 0.60 -19.99
N GLY A 75 -10.36 0.16 -19.35
CA GLY A 75 -10.60 -1.26 -19.07
C GLY A 75 -9.91 -1.73 -17.79
N LYS A 76 -10.15 -3.00 -17.46
CA LYS A 76 -9.60 -3.64 -16.25
C LYS A 76 -8.45 -4.58 -16.61
N TYR A 77 -7.56 -4.83 -15.67
CA TYR A 77 -6.67 -5.98 -15.77
C TYR A 77 -7.44 -7.26 -15.49
N GLU A 78 -7.10 -8.32 -16.21
CA GLU A 78 -7.76 -9.61 -16.08
C GLU A 78 -7.09 -10.45 -14.99
N THR A 79 -7.81 -11.43 -14.47
CA THR A 79 -7.22 -12.48 -13.64
C THR A 79 -6.02 -13.08 -14.35
N GLY A 80 -4.94 -13.29 -13.62
CA GLY A 80 -3.71 -13.85 -14.18
C GLY A 80 -2.72 -12.82 -14.73
N GLN A 81 -3.07 -11.52 -14.77
CA GLN A 81 -2.14 -10.48 -15.20
C GLN A 81 -0.95 -10.39 -14.24
N LEU A 82 0.26 -10.62 -14.76
CA LEU A 82 1.50 -10.36 -14.02
C LEU A 82 1.82 -8.88 -14.02
N PHE A 83 2.39 -8.38 -12.93
CA PHE A 83 2.77 -6.98 -12.80
C PHE A 83 3.93 -6.77 -11.83
N LEU A 84 4.62 -5.65 -12.00
CA LEU A 84 5.46 -5.06 -10.96
C LEU A 84 4.69 -3.94 -10.28
N HIS A 85 4.69 -3.91 -8.94
CA HIS A 85 4.08 -2.80 -8.22
C HIS A 85 4.87 -1.51 -8.49
N SER A 86 4.22 -0.47 -9.03
CA SER A 86 4.89 0.76 -9.49
C SER A 86 5.65 1.48 -8.36
N VAL A 87 5.11 1.46 -7.14
CA VAL A 87 5.74 2.04 -5.95
C VAL A 87 6.70 1.09 -5.22
N PHE A 88 6.25 -0.11 -4.83
CA PHE A 88 7.05 -1.02 -3.99
C PHE A 88 8.00 -1.93 -4.76
N GLY A 89 7.78 -2.11 -6.06
CA GLY A 89 8.66 -2.85 -6.96
C GLY A 89 8.60 -4.37 -6.84
N TYR A 90 7.61 -4.94 -6.15
CA TYR A 90 7.45 -6.39 -6.04
C TYR A 90 6.76 -6.96 -7.29
N ARG A 91 7.04 -8.23 -7.61
CA ARG A 91 6.27 -9.02 -8.58
C ARG A 91 4.97 -9.48 -7.97
N GLY A 92 3.90 -9.38 -8.73
CA GLY A 92 2.60 -9.90 -8.32
C GLY A 92 1.77 -10.38 -9.50
N ILE A 93 0.64 -10.99 -9.15
CA ILE A 93 -0.36 -11.46 -10.10
C ILE A 93 -1.76 -11.04 -9.64
N VAL A 94 -2.56 -10.56 -10.59
CA VAL A 94 -3.95 -10.15 -10.36
C VAL A 94 -4.83 -11.37 -10.14
N LEU A 95 -5.60 -11.36 -9.05
CA LEU A 95 -6.62 -12.37 -8.78
C LEU A 95 -7.97 -11.95 -9.37
N PHE A 96 -8.51 -10.81 -8.94
CA PHE A 96 -9.76 -10.27 -9.48
C PHE A 96 -9.89 -8.77 -9.17
N PRO A 97 -10.62 -8.00 -10.00
CA PRO A 97 -10.92 -6.60 -9.73
C PRO A 97 -12.09 -6.46 -8.76
N TRP A 98 -12.14 -5.34 -8.03
CA TRP A 98 -13.37 -4.81 -7.45
C TRP A 98 -13.48 -3.30 -7.71
N GLN A 99 -14.67 -2.74 -7.54
CA GLN A 99 -14.91 -1.31 -7.66
C GLN A 99 -15.01 -0.69 -6.27
N ALA A 100 -14.23 0.34 -5.99
CA ALA A 100 -14.32 1.12 -4.76
C ALA A 100 -14.64 2.58 -5.07
N ARG A 101 -15.36 3.28 -4.20
CA ARG A 101 -15.53 4.72 -4.32
C ARG A 101 -14.30 5.41 -3.72
N LEU A 102 -13.60 6.18 -4.53
CA LEU A 102 -12.47 7.00 -4.11
C LEU A 102 -12.96 8.41 -3.75
N TYR A 103 -12.81 8.77 -2.49
CA TYR A 103 -13.00 10.11 -1.94
C TYR A 103 -11.64 10.81 -1.87
N ASP A 104 -11.27 11.45 -2.97
CA ASP A 104 -10.02 12.19 -3.08
C ASP A 104 -10.22 13.68 -2.74
N ARG A 105 -9.61 14.11 -1.63
CA ARG A 105 -9.66 15.49 -1.13
C ARG A 105 -8.69 16.42 -1.86
N ASP A 106 -7.78 15.89 -2.68
CA ASP A 106 -6.80 16.69 -3.42
C ASP A 106 -7.40 17.33 -4.68
N VAL A 107 -8.52 16.80 -5.17
CA VAL A 107 -9.22 17.32 -6.33
C VAL A 107 -10.09 18.50 -5.89
N ALA A 108 -9.56 19.72 -6.00
CA ALA A 108 -10.37 20.92 -5.85
C ALA A 108 -11.42 21.00 -6.96
N PHE A 109 -12.70 21.09 -6.59
CA PHE A 109 -13.74 21.52 -7.52
C PHE A 109 -13.56 23.02 -7.82
N PRO A 110 -13.67 23.47 -9.08
CA PRO A 110 -13.78 24.90 -9.36
C PRO A 110 -15.00 25.43 -8.61
N VAL A 111 -14.77 26.41 -7.75
CA VAL A 111 -15.82 27.08 -6.98
C VAL A 111 -16.68 27.85 -7.98
N SER A 112 -17.95 27.47 -8.14
CA SER A 112 -18.93 28.39 -8.73
C SER A 112 -19.00 29.60 -7.80
N GLU A 113 -18.60 30.76 -8.30
CA GLU A 113 -18.69 32.02 -7.60
C GLU A 113 -20.17 32.30 -7.25
N LYS A 114 -20.48 32.20 -5.95
CA LYS A 114 -21.45 32.99 -5.17
C LYS A 114 -21.86 32.21 -3.92
N VAL A 115 -21.19 32.44 -2.78
CA VAL A 115 -21.81 32.25 -1.45
C VAL A 115 -21.22 33.27 -0.46
N ASP A 116 -22.14 33.88 0.29
CA ASP A 116 -21.96 34.87 1.35
C ASP A 116 -20.98 34.48 2.49
N PRO A 117 -20.34 35.46 3.17
CA PRO A 117 -19.30 35.22 4.16
C PRO A 117 -19.81 34.95 5.59
N SER A 118 -20.85 34.13 5.77
CA SER A 118 -21.43 33.87 7.12
C SER A 118 -21.70 32.41 7.46
N ALA A 119 -20.89 31.46 6.99
CA ALA A 119 -20.95 30.07 7.45
C ALA A 119 -19.55 29.56 7.85
N ALA A 120 -19.33 29.46 9.16
CA ALA A 120 -18.16 28.82 9.73
C ALA A 120 -18.15 27.31 9.40
N GLN A 121 -16.99 26.82 8.95
CA GLN A 121 -16.53 25.41 8.99
C GLN A 121 -17.53 24.33 8.55
N GLY A 122 -17.95 24.37 7.28
CA GLY A 122 -18.54 23.21 6.60
C GLY A 122 -17.47 22.40 5.87
N ALA A 123 -17.28 21.13 6.23
CA ALA A 123 -16.48 20.20 5.43
C ALA A 123 -17.06 20.15 4.01
N LYS A 124 -16.29 20.59 2.99
CA LYS A 124 -16.69 20.41 1.59
C LYS A 124 -16.96 18.92 1.36
N GLU A 125 -18.18 18.61 0.95
CA GLU A 125 -18.58 17.24 0.61
C GLU A 125 -17.76 16.79 -0.61
N VAL A 126 -16.95 15.75 -0.42
CA VAL A 126 -16.12 15.18 -1.49
C VAL A 126 -16.96 14.18 -2.26
N LYS A 127 -17.18 14.40 -3.56
CA LYS A 127 -17.89 13.42 -4.39
C LYS A 127 -16.98 12.23 -4.69
N GLY A 128 -17.38 11.05 -4.21
CA GLY A 128 -16.69 9.80 -4.50
C GLY A 128 -16.74 9.46 -5.99
N LYS A 129 -15.60 9.04 -6.57
CA LYS A 129 -15.52 8.52 -7.93
C LYS A 129 -15.19 7.04 -7.91
N THR A 130 -15.93 6.24 -8.66
CA THR A 130 -15.64 4.81 -8.80
C THR A 130 -14.26 4.59 -9.42
N HIS A 131 -13.40 3.85 -8.72
CA HIS A 131 -12.07 3.44 -9.17
C HIS A 131 -11.95 1.91 -9.07
N THR A 132 -11.18 1.31 -9.98
CA THR A 132 -10.91 -0.13 -9.94
C THR A 132 -9.69 -0.41 -9.08
N TYR A 133 -9.87 -1.32 -8.13
CA TYR A 133 -8.81 -1.92 -7.33
C TYR A 133 -8.75 -3.43 -7.60
N TYR A 134 -7.67 -4.07 -7.15
CA TYR A 134 -7.40 -5.46 -7.43
C TYR A 134 -6.94 -6.18 -6.17
N GLN A 135 -7.44 -7.39 -5.96
CA GLN A 135 -6.81 -8.32 -5.02
C GLN A 135 -5.70 -9.04 -5.78
N VAL A 136 -4.53 -9.15 -5.15
CA VAL A 136 -3.33 -9.68 -5.80
C VAL A 136 -2.58 -10.63 -4.89
N LEU A 137 -1.76 -11.49 -5.48
CA LEU A 137 -0.70 -12.21 -4.78
C LEU A 137 0.65 -11.54 -5.05
N ILE A 138 1.46 -11.44 -4.01
CA ILE A 138 2.86 -11.00 -4.03
C ILE A 138 3.75 -12.24 -4.16
N ASP A 139 4.79 -12.15 -4.98
CA ASP A 139 5.84 -13.15 -5.02
C ASP A 139 6.63 -13.19 -3.70
N ALA A 140 6.67 -14.35 -3.05
CA ALA A 140 7.31 -14.52 -1.75
C ALA A 140 8.81 -14.19 -1.75
N ARG A 141 9.49 -14.27 -2.90
CA ARG A 141 10.91 -13.92 -3.05
C ARG A 141 11.15 -12.43 -2.88
N ASP A 142 10.14 -11.59 -3.14
CA ASP A 142 10.25 -10.13 -3.04
C ASP A 142 9.88 -9.61 -1.65
N CYS A 143 9.15 -10.39 -0.86
CA CYS A 143 8.71 -10.04 0.50
C CYS A 143 9.85 -9.53 1.41
N PRO A 144 11.02 -10.19 1.50
CA PRO A 144 12.13 -9.70 2.32
C PRO A 144 12.62 -8.30 1.90
N HIS A 145 12.56 -7.99 0.61
CA HIS A 145 13.05 -6.73 0.03
C HIS A 145 12.08 -5.55 0.22
N ILE A 146 10.79 -5.84 0.37
CA ILE A 146 9.76 -4.80 0.62
C ILE A 146 9.36 -4.71 2.08
N SER A 147 9.72 -5.69 2.93
CA SER A 147 9.27 -5.82 4.33
C SER A 147 9.51 -4.60 5.22
N GLN A 148 10.49 -3.74 4.89
CA GLN A 148 10.76 -2.49 5.61
C GLN A 148 9.76 -1.39 5.26
N ARG A 149 9.21 -1.41 4.04
CA ARG A 149 8.32 -0.39 3.47
C ARG A 149 6.86 -0.82 3.38
N SER A 150 6.58 -2.11 3.28
CA SER A 150 5.22 -2.66 3.23
C SER A 150 5.10 -3.86 4.16
N GLN A 151 3.99 -3.96 4.88
CA GLN A 151 3.65 -5.16 5.65
C GLN A 151 3.11 -6.24 4.71
N THR A 152 3.86 -7.33 4.55
CA THR A 152 3.51 -8.44 3.63
C THR A 152 2.40 -9.37 4.16
N GLU A 153 2.00 -9.19 5.42
CA GLU A 153 0.86 -9.87 6.07
C GLU A 153 -0.30 -8.89 6.24
N ALA A 154 -0.53 -8.04 5.23
CA ALA A 154 -1.46 -6.92 5.29
C ALA A 154 -2.93 -7.35 5.28
N VAL A 155 -3.28 -8.56 4.85
CA VAL A 155 -4.66 -9.03 4.77
C VAL A 155 -4.93 -10.03 5.89
N THR A 156 -5.70 -9.56 6.87
CA THR A 156 -6.12 -10.36 8.02
C THR A 156 -7.62 -10.56 8.03
N PHE A 157 -8.03 -11.67 8.63
CA PHE A 157 -9.40 -12.08 8.80
C PHE A 157 -9.66 -12.43 10.26
N LEU A 158 -10.93 -12.36 10.63
CA LEU A 158 -11.40 -12.72 11.95
C LEU A 158 -11.55 -14.26 12.03
N ALA A 159 -10.92 -14.91 13.01
CA ALA A 159 -11.08 -16.35 13.20
C ALA A 159 -12.46 -16.70 13.80
N ASN A 160 -12.97 -17.91 13.48
CA ASN A 160 -14.22 -18.42 14.04
C ASN A 160 -13.95 -19.35 15.23
N HIS A 161 -14.24 -18.85 16.43
CA HIS A 161 -14.35 -19.55 17.73
C HIS A 161 -13.10 -19.85 18.59
N ASP A 162 -13.39 -19.88 19.90
CA ASP A 162 -12.64 -20.07 21.16
C ASP A 162 -11.50 -19.14 21.57
N ASP A 163 -10.69 -18.62 20.64
CA ASP A 163 -9.63 -17.68 21.05
C ASP A 163 -10.06 -16.22 20.82
N SER A 164 -10.39 -15.56 21.93
CA SER A 164 -11.19 -14.32 21.99
C SER A 164 -10.70 -13.14 21.13
N ARG A 165 -9.48 -13.20 20.57
CA ARG A 165 -8.88 -12.14 19.72
C ARG A 165 -8.05 -12.65 18.54
N ALA A 166 -8.07 -13.94 18.21
CA ALA A 166 -7.22 -14.44 17.13
C ALA A 166 -7.63 -13.85 15.78
N LEU A 167 -6.67 -13.19 15.13
CA LEU A 167 -6.71 -12.78 13.73
C LEU A 167 -5.77 -13.70 12.96
N TYR A 168 -6.20 -14.22 11.82
CA TYR A 168 -5.31 -14.94 10.92
C TYR A 168 -4.96 -14.03 9.73
N ALA A 169 -3.70 -14.05 9.32
CA ALA A 169 -3.24 -13.34 8.14
C ALA A 169 -3.06 -14.33 6.99
N ILE A 170 -3.26 -13.86 5.76
CA ILE A 170 -2.79 -14.56 4.57
C ILE A 170 -1.56 -13.81 4.08
N PRO A 171 -0.34 -14.29 4.36
CA PRO A 171 0.88 -13.67 3.85
C PRO A 171 0.84 -13.59 2.32
N GLY A 172 1.36 -12.51 1.76
CA GLY A 172 1.48 -12.32 0.31
C GLY A 172 0.18 -11.94 -0.39
N LEU A 173 -0.97 -11.89 0.30
CA LEU A 173 -2.18 -11.28 -0.25
C LEU A 173 -2.11 -9.76 -0.07
N ASP A 174 -2.48 -8.99 -1.09
CA ASP A 174 -2.47 -7.52 -1.05
C ASP A 174 -3.59 -6.91 -1.90
N TYR A 175 -3.74 -5.60 -1.77
CA TYR A 175 -4.74 -4.78 -2.42
C TYR A 175 -4.07 -3.61 -3.14
N VAL A 176 -4.21 -3.55 -4.46
CA VAL A 176 -3.52 -2.55 -5.29
C VAL A 176 -4.50 -1.75 -6.13
N SER A 177 -4.18 -0.48 -6.36
CA SER A 177 -4.94 0.35 -7.29
C SER A 177 -4.60 -0.01 -8.74
N HIS A 178 -5.42 0.46 -9.69
CA HIS A 178 -5.09 0.30 -11.11
C HIS A 178 -3.76 0.95 -11.51
N GLU A 179 -3.40 2.07 -10.88
CA GLU A 179 -2.17 2.84 -11.13
C GLU A 179 -0.92 2.17 -10.51
N ASP A 180 -1.11 1.22 -9.61
CA ASP A 180 -0.02 0.45 -9.00
C ASP A 180 0.51 -0.65 -9.92
N ILE A 181 -0.22 -1.00 -10.98
CA ILE A 181 0.08 -2.14 -11.85
C ILE A 181 0.95 -1.69 -13.02
N LEU A 182 2.21 -2.10 -13.04
CA LEU A 182 3.06 -2.10 -14.25
C LEU A 182 2.98 -3.48 -14.90
N PRO A 183 2.09 -3.68 -15.89
CA PRO A 183 1.84 -5.01 -16.45
C PRO A 183 3.07 -5.51 -17.19
N TYR A 184 3.32 -6.81 -17.07
CA TYR A 184 4.32 -7.51 -17.87
C TYR A 184 3.81 -8.91 -18.21
N ASN A 185 4.42 -9.55 -19.20
CA ASN A 185 4.14 -10.91 -19.61
C ASN A 185 5.40 -11.79 -19.53
N SER A 186 5.21 -13.05 -19.17
CA SER A 186 6.27 -14.05 -19.00
C SER A 186 5.85 -15.36 -19.67
N THR A 187 6.84 -16.16 -20.08
CA THR A 187 6.64 -17.52 -20.58
C THR A 187 6.72 -18.58 -19.49
N ASP A 188 7.07 -18.19 -18.27
CA ASP A 188 7.18 -19.10 -17.14
C ASP A 188 5.80 -19.64 -16.77
N GLN A 189 5.71 -20.96 -16.52
CA GLN A 189 4.47 -21.58 -16.06
C GLN A 189 4.20 -21.29 -14.57
N VAL A 190 5.25 -20.97 -13.80
CA VAL A 190 5.16 -20.61 -12.38
C VAL A 190 5.94 -19.30 -12.13
N PRO A 191 5.45 -18.15 -12.64
CA PRO A 191 6.13 -16.87 -12.55
C PRO A 191 6.15 -16.27 -11.14
N ILE A 192 5.17 -16.64 -10.30
CA ILE A 192 5.01 -16.16 -8.92
C ILE A 192 5.20 -17.31 -7.94
N GLN A 193 6.15 -17.19 -7.03
CA GLN A 193 6.32 -18.14 -5.93
C GLN A 193 5.36 -17.79 -4.79
N HIS A 194 4.24 -18.52 -4.67
CA HIS A 194 3.26 -18.33 -3.61
C HIS A 194 2.43 -19.60 -3.37
N GLU A 195 2.11 -19.94 -2.11
CA GLU A 195 1.37 -21.16 -1.75
C GLU A 195 -0.02 -21.25 -2.40
N LEU A 196 -0.68 -20.09 -2.56
CA LEU A 196 -2.00 -19.98 -3.19
C LEU A 196 -1.96 -19.94 -4.73
N PHE A 197 -0.79 -19.82 -5.36
CA PHE A 197 -0.69 -19.61 -6.81
C PHE A 197 -1.35 -20.74 -7.60
N GLU A 198 -0.85 -21.96 -7.44
CA GLU A 198 -1.40 -23.13 -8.14
C GLU A 198 -2.79 -23.50 -7.62
N ARG A 199 -3.12 -23.15 -6.37
CA ARG A 199 -4.47 -23.36 -5.85
C ARG A 199 -5.48 -22.51 -6.59
N PHE A 200 -5.16 -21.25 -6.89
CA PHE A 200 -6.09 -20.30 -7.49
C PHE A 200 -6.04 -20.24 -9.01
N LEU A 201 -4.89 -20.58 -9.62
CA LEU A 201 -4.66 -20.35 -11.03
C LEU A 201 -4.22 -21.62 -11.75
N SER A 202 -4.65 -21.77 -12.99
CA SER A 202 -4.21 -22.81 -13.92
C SER A 202 -3.61 -22.18 -15.16
N TYR A 203 -2.49 -22.74 -15.63
CA TYR A 203 -1.82 -22.28 -16.84
C TYR A 203 -2.53 -22.79 -18.10
N ASP A 204 -2.80 -21.89 -19.05
CA ASP A 204 -3.31 -22.17 -20.39
C ASP A 204 -2.65 -21.24 -21.41
N GLN A 205 -1.71 -21.78 -22.18
CA GLN A 205 -0.96 -21.05 -23.21
C GLN A 205 -1.82 -20.46 -24.34
N THR A 206 -3.08 -20.88 -24.47
CA THR A 206 -4.00 -20.36 -25.49
C THR A 206 -4.68 -19.07 -25.08
N LYS A 207 -4.52 -18.64 -23.82
CA LYS A 207 -5.13 -17.46 -23.22
C LYS A 207 -4.11 -16.36 -22.98
N VAL A 208 -4.60 -15.11 -22.95
CA VAL A 208 -3.81 -13.93 -22.61
C VAL A 208 -4.63 -13.10 -21.64
N PRO A 209 -4.23 -12.97 -20.35
CA PRO A 209 -3.09 -13.64 -19.71
C PRO A 209 -3.20 -15.18 -19.70
N PRO A 210 -2.08 -15.93 -19.68
CA PRO A 210 -2.08 -17.40 -19.77
C PRO A 210 -2.44 -18.09 -18.45
N PHE A 211 -3.11 -17.40 -17.53
CA PHE A 211 -3.53 -17.93 -16.23
C PHE A 211 -5.02 -17.71 -16.03
N LEU A 212 -5.76 -18.79 -15.85
CA LEU A 212 -7.20 -18.78 -15.63
C LEU A 212 -7.54 -19.04 -14.17
N ALA A 213 -8.65 -18.47 -13.71
CA ALA A 213 -9.21 -18.75 -12.39
C ALA A 213 -9.63 -20.23 -12.29
N ARG A 214 -9.18 -20.90 -11.23
CA ARG A 214 -9.72 -22.19 -10.79
C ARG A 214 -10.99 -21.97 -9.98
N GLU A 215 -11.79 -23.02 -9.80
CA GLU A 215 -13.03 -22.98 -8.98
C GLU A 215 -12.79 -22.48 -7.55
N THR A 216 -11.63 -22.83 -6.98
CA THR A 216 -11.14 -22.34 -5.68
C THR A 216 -11.00 -20.82 -5.63
N LEU A 217 -10.52 -20.18 -6.71
CA LEU A 217 -10.44 -18.72 -6.79
C LEU A 217 -11.82 -18.11 -6.96
N CYS A 218 -12.69 -18.73 -7.76
CA CYS A 218 -14.07 -18.28 -7.92
C CYS A 218 -14.82 -18.32 -6.58
N ALA A 219 -14.75 -19.44 -5.85
CA ALA A 219 -15.36 -19.58 -4.53
C ALA A 219 -14.77 -18.58 -3.52
N TRP A 220 -13.45 -18.35 -3.59
CA TRP A 220 -12.79 -17.33 -2.78
C TRP A 220 -13.31 -15.93 -3.11
N GLN A 221 -13.44 -15.58 -4.39
CA GLN A 221 -13.97 -14.30 -4.83
C GLN A 221 -15.42 -14.11 -4.38
N GLU A 222 -16.30 -15.10 -4.57
CA GLU A 222 -17.71 -15.06 -4.14
C GLU A 222 -17.83 -14.80 -2.63
N LYS A 223 -16.96 -15.40 -1.83
CA LYS A 223 -16.94 -15.19 -0.37
C LYS A 223 -16.38 -13.84 0.05
N ASN A 224 -15.38 -13.32 -0.67
CA ASN A 224 -14.64 -12.11 -0.26
C ASN A 224 -15.18 -10.81 -0.88
N HIS A 225 -15.76 -10.88 -2.08
CA HIS A 225 -16.20 -9.71 -2.84
C HIS A 225 -17.23 -8.85 -2.08
N PRO A 226 -18.26 -9.41 -1.39
CA PRO A 226 -19.24 -8.60 -0.67
C PRO A 226 -18.61 -7.72 0.43
N TRP A 227 -17.53 -8.18 1.05
CA TRP A 227 -16.83 -7.41 2.10
C TRP A 227 -15.98 -6.28 1.53
N LEU A 228 -15.50 -6.44 0.29
CA LEU A 228 -14.76 -5.40 -0.42
C LEU A 228 -15.66 -4.26 -0.89
N GLU A 229 -16.95 -4.52 -1.13
CA GLU A 229 -17.92 -3.49 -1.52
C GLU A 229 -18.18 -2.45 -0.41
N LEU A 230 -17.91 -2.80 0.85
CA LEU A 230 -17.98 -1.87 1.99
C LEU A 230 -16.69 -1.02 2.12
N SER A 231 -15.68 -1.28 1.29
CA SER A 231 -14.35 -0.69 1.43
C SER A 231 -14.17 0.50 0.49
N ASP A 232 -14.66 1.66 0.93
CA ASP A 232 -14.39 2.94 0.26
C ASP A 232 -12.92 3.36 0.45
N VAL A 233 -12.37 4.13 -0.49
CA VAL A 233 -10.99 4.62 -0.42
C VAL A 233 -10.97 6.11 -0.16
N HIS A 234 -10.15 6.55 0.79
CA HIS A 234 -10.04 7.94 1.20
C HIS A 234 -8.61 8.43 1.01
N ARG A 235 -8.45 9.58 0.35
CA ARG A 235 -7.13 10.14 0.03
C ARG A 235 -7.07 11.63 0.33
N GLU A 236 -5.98 12.06 0.97
CA GLU A 236 -5.68 13.48 1.22
C GLU A 236 -4.16 13.68 1.28
N THR A 237 -3.71 14.78 0.71
CA THR A 237 -2.32 15.21 0.71
C THR A 237 -2.15 16.44 1.59
N THR A 238 -1.19 16.38 2.51
CA THR A 238 -0.77 17.52 3.33
C THR A 238 0.74 17.64 3.24
N GLU A 239 1.27 18.82 2.89
CA GLU A 239 2.73 19.06 2.87
C GLU A 239 3.50 18.03 2.02
N ASN A 240 2.96 17.74 0.82
CA ASN A 240 3.44 16.71 -0.12
C ASN A 240 3.42 15.26 0.40
N ILE A 241 2.87 15.01 1.58
CA ILE A 241 2.65 13.65 2.09
C ILE A 241 1.20 13.26 1.82
N ARG A 242 1.03 12.30 0.91
CA ARG A 242 -0.26 11.73 0.55
C ARG A 242 -0.57 10.55 1.46
N VAL A 243 -1.75 10.56 2.07
CA VAL A 243 -2.27 9.47 2.87
C VAL A 243 -3.45 8.86 2.13
N THR A 244 -3.37 7.56 1.84
CA THR A 244 -4.48 6.76 1.30
C THR A 244 -4.92 5.75 2.35
N VAL A 245 -6.22 5.67 2.61
CA VAL A 245 -6.82 4.77 3.61
C VAL A 245 -7.90 3.90 2.97
N ILE A 246 -7.87 2.60 3.27
CA ILE A 246 -8.91 1.64 2.89
C ILE A 246 -9.33 0.84 4.13
N PRO A 247 -10.54 1.05 4.69
CA PRO A 247 -11.10 0.22 5.74
C PRO A 247 -11.71 -1.05 5.14
N PHE A 248 -11.60 -2.16 5.86
CA PHE A 248 -12.13 -3.45 5.51
C PHE A 248 -12.86 -4.00 6.74
N TYR A 249 -14.16 -4.23 6.61
CA TYR A 249 -14.93 -4.90 7.65
C TYR A 249 -14.52 -6.38 7.73
N MET A 250 -14.29 -6.86 8.95
CA MET A 250 -13.80 -8.22 9.22
C MET A 250 -14.87 -9.13 9.86
N GLY A 251 -16.03 -8.58 10.21
CA GLY A 251 -17.08 -9.28 10.92
C GLY A 251 -17.28 -8.80 12.36
N MET A 252 -18.18 -9.47 13.06
CA MET A 252 -18.58 -9.17 14.44
C MET A 252 -18.47 -10.42 15.32
N ARG A 253 -18.16 -10.20 16.61
CA ARG A 253 -18.19 -11.23 17.65
C ARG A 253 -19.15 -10.83 18.76
N GLU A 254 -19.84 -11.82 19.31
CA GLU A 254 -20.55 -11.67 20.57
C GLU A 254 -19.59 -11.85 21.75
N ALA A 255 -19.60 -10.91 22.68
CA ALA A 255 -18.84 -10.98 23.93
C ALA A 255 -19.73 -10.50 25.07
N GLN A 256 -20.07 -11.41 26.00
CA GLN A 256 -20.78 -11.08 27.26
C GLN A 256 -22.04 -10.22 27.03
N ASN A 257 -22.94 -10.65 26.14
CA ASN A 257 -24.16 -9.92 25.73
C ASN A 257 -23.91 -8.56 25.03
N SER A 258 -22.72 -8.32 24.49
CA SER A 258 -22.41 -7.17 23.64
C SER A 258 -21.84 -7.63 22.29
N HIS A 259 -22.05 -6.83 21.25
CA HIS A 259 -21.46 -7.05 19.94
C HIS A 259 -20.19 -6.22 19.79
N VAL A 260 -19.11 -6.85 19.36
CA VAL A 260 -17.83 -6.20 19.03
C VAL A 260 -17.56 -6.38 17.55
N TYR A 261 -17.57 -5.28 16.82
CA TYR A 261 -17.35 -5.23 15.38
C TYR A 261 -15.88 -4.91 15.10
N TRP A 262 -15.29 -5.59 14.12
CA TRP A 262 -13.86 -5.48 13.79
C TRP A 262 -13.66 -4.96 12.37
N TRP A 263 -12.73 -4.02 12.24
CA TRP A 263 -12.23 -3.56 10.96
C TRP A 263 -10.71 -3.62 10.93
N ARG A 264 -10.17 -3.95 9.77
CA ARG A 264 -8.79 -3.68 9.40
C ARG A 264 -8.77 -2.42 8.55
N TYR A 265 -7.74 -1.61 8.66
CA TYR A 265 -7.48 -0.54 7.70
C TYR A 265 -6.09 -0.70 7.10
N CYS A 266 -5.97 -0.50 5.79
CA CYS A 266 -4.70 -0.32 5.10
C CYS A 266 -4.43 1.18 4.96
N ILE A 267 -3.24 1.62 5.35
CA ILE A 267 -2.79 2.99 5.20
C ILE A 267 -1.50 2.99 4.40
N ARG A 268 -1.50 3.79 3.32
CA ARG A 268 -0.32 4.10 2.53
C ARG A 268 0.05 5.56 2.73
N LEU A 269 1.30 5.81 3.12
CA LEU A 269 1.93 7.12 3.13
C LEU A 269 2.85 7.21 1.91
N GLU A 270 2.75 8.30 1.16
CA GLU A 270 3.61 8.58 0.01
C GLU A 270 4.17 10.00 0.12
N ASN A 271 5.48 10.14 0.00
CA ASN A 271 6.15 11.42 -0.12
C ASN A 271 6.27 11.79 -1.60
N LEU A 272 5.45 12.76 -2.01
CA LEU A 272 5.44 13.33 -3.35
C LEU A 272 6.48 14.45 -3.51
N GLY A 273 7.09 14.88 -2.41
CA GLY A 273 8.10 15.93 -2.35
C GLY A 273 9.51 15.39 -2.53
N THR A 274 10.47 16.30 -2.41
CA THR A 274 11.90 15.97 -2.47
C THR A 274 12.55 15.82 -1.10
N ASP A 275 11.92 16.39 -0.08
CA ASP A 275 12.49 16.52 1.25
C ASP A 275 12.28 15.24 2.04
N VAL A 276 13.30 14.85 2.80
CA VAL A 276 13.19 13.68 3.69
C VAL A 276 12.28 14.03 4.85
N VAL A 277 11.37 13.11 5.20
CA VAL A 277 10.51 13.25 6.38
C VAL A 277 10.47 11.94 7.15
N GLN A 278 10.31 11.99 8.46
CA GLN A 278 10.13 10.80 9.29
C GLN A 278 8.84 10.89 10.08
N LEU A 279 8.00 9.85 10.00
CA LEU A 279 6.80 9.73 10.83
C LEU A 279 7.22 9.44 12.27
N ARG A 280 6.79 10.28 13.21
CA ARG A 280 7.13 10.16 14.65
C ARG A 280 5.96 9.74 15.51
N GLU A 281 4.78 10.31 15.29
CA GLU A 281 3.63 10.10 16.16
C GLU A 281 2.38 9.89 15.33
N ARG A 282 1.43 9.13 15.89
CA ARG A 282 0.06 9.01 15.38
C ARG A 282 -0.91 9.55 16.42
N HIS A 283 -1.94 10.24 15.97
CA HIS A 283 -3.04 10.72 16.78
C HIS A 283 -4.35 10.40 16.08
N TRP A 284 -5.07 9.42 16.60
CA TRP A 284 -6.36 8.95 16.09
C TRP A 284 -7.51 9.50 16.91
N ARG A 285 -8.60 9.81 16.23
CA ARG A 285 -9.93 10.08 16.77
C ARG A 285 -10.89 9.09 16.17
N ILE A 286 -11.64 8.42 17.03
CA ILE A 286 -12.54 7.34 16.67
C ILE A 286 -13.89 7.67 17.28
N PHE A 287 -14.89 7.93 16.45
CA PHE A 287 -16.23 8.26 16.89
C PHE A 287 -17.18 7.13 16.51
N SER A 288 -17.76 6.46 17.50
CA SER A 288 -18.73 5.40 17.27
C SER A 288 -20.16 5.95 17.15
N LEU A 289 -21.04 5.21 16.49
CA LEU A 289 -22.47 5.53 16.42
C LEU A 289 -23.15 5.59 17.80
N SER A 290 -22.58 4.93 18.81
CA SER A 290 -23.03 5.02 20.21
C SER A 290 -22.79 6.40 20.85
N GLY A 291 -22.12 7.33 20.15
CA GLY A 291 -21.76 8.65 20.65
C GLY A 291 -20.43 8.70 21.42
N THR A 292 -19.67 7.60 21.43
CA THR A 292 -18.38 7.53 22.14
C THR A 292 -17.28 8.10 21.25
N LEU A 293 -16.50 9.05 21.77
CA LEU A 293 -15.28 9.54 21.13
C LEU A 293 -14.04 9.00 21.86
N GLU A 294 -13.31 8.11 21.20
CA GLU A 294 -12.02 7.62 21.66
C GLU A 294 -10.87 8.37 20.97
N THR A 295 -9.77 8.58 21.71
CA THR A 295 -8.55 9.19 21.17
C THR A 295 -7.36 8.31 21.48
N VAL A 296 -6.56 7.99 20.46
CA VAL A 296 -5.36 7.16 20.60
C VAL A 296 -4.16 7.95 20.14
N ARG A 297 -3.18 8.15 21.03
CA ARG A 297 -1.89 8.75 20.70
C ARG A 297 -0.77 7.76 20.93
N GLY A 298 0.24 7.78 20.08
CA GLY A 298 1.40 6.93 20.27
C GLY A 298 2.53 7.19 19.29
N ARG A 299 3.72 6.70 19.64
CA ARG A 299 4.91 6.77 18.80
C ARG A 299 4.81 5.82 17.61
N GLY A 300 5.19 6.31 16.44
CA GLY A 300 5.24 5.57 15.19
C GLY A 300 3.89 4.98 14.75
N VAL A 301 3.97 4.04 13.83
CA VAL A 301 2.87 3.18 13.38
C VAL A 301 3.36 1.74 13.41
N VAL A 302 2.58 0.80 13.96
CA VAL A 302 2.93 -0.63 14.02
C VAL A 302 4.36 -0.92 14.53
N GLY A 303 4.83 -0.13 15.49
CA GLY A 303 6.19 -0.23 16.06
C GLY A 303 7.31 0.37 15.21
N ARG A 304 6.99 1.09 14.13
CA ARG A 304 7.93 1.69 13.17
C ARG A 304 7.77 3.20 13.08
N GLU A 305 8.87 3.89 12.79
CA GLU A 305 8.92 5.33 12.48
C GLU A 305 9.52 5.49 11.07
N PRO A 306 8.72 5.22 10.02
CA PRO A 306 9.23 5.17 8.65
C PRO A 306 9.81 6.52 8.22
N VAL A 307 10.95 6.45 7.54
CA VAL A 307 11.57 7.57 6.83
C VAL A 307 11.09 7.52 5.38
N LEU A 308 10.53 8.62 4.89
CA LEU A 308 10.10 8.78 3.51
C LEU A 308 11.07 9.71 2.78
N SER A 309 11.77 9.19 1.78
CA SER A 309 12.74 9.91 0.95
C SER A 309 12.51 9.62 -0.53
N LYS A 310 13.29 10.20 -1.45
CA LYS A 310 13.18 9.85 -2.88
C LYS A 310 13.49 8.39 -3.16
N GLU A 311 14.40 7.80 -2.40
CA GLU A 311 14.82 6.40 -2.53
C GLU A 311 13.77 5.45 -1.91
N GLN A 312 13.05 5.92 -0.89
CA GLN A 312 11.99 5.18 -0.21
C GLN A 312 10.75 6.06 -0.06
N PRO A 313 10.04 6.35 -1.17
CA PRO A 313 9.01 7.40 -1.17
C PRO A 313 7.71 6.95 -0.55
N ALA A 314 7.55 5.68 -0.20
CA ALA A 314 6.29 5.17 0.33
C ALA A 314 6.48 4.17 1.46
N PHE A 315 5.48 4.15 2.34
CA PHE A 315 5.31 3.19 3.41
C PHE A 315 3.85 2.75 3.49
N GLN A 316 3.59 1.44 3.57
CA GLN A 316 2.26 0.86 3.70
C GLN A 316 2.19 -0.07 4.92
N TYR A 317 1.11 0.05 5.68
CA TYR A 317 0.83 -0.82 6.81
C TYR A 317 -0.65 -1.09 6.98
N SER A 318 -0.97 -2.19 7.63
CA SER A 318 -2.29 -2.55 8.09
C SER A 318 -2.35 -2.56 9.62
N SER A 319 -3.49 -2.16 10.17
CA SER A 319 -3.78 -2.29 11.60
C SER A 319 -5.30 -2.45 11.77
N HIS A 320 -5.73 -2.69 13.01
CA HIS A 320 -7.11 -3.03 13.34
C HIS A 320 -7.73 -2.01 14.28
N VAL A 321 -9.06 -1.97 14.26
CA VAL A 321 -9.90 -1.25 15.21
C VAL A 321 -11.12 -2.11 15.51
N SER A 322 -11.60 -2.02 16.75
CA SER A 322 -12.83 -2.68 17.19
C SER A 322 -13.78 -1.66 17.80
N LEU A 323 -15.07 -1.73 17.49
CA LEU A 323 -16.10 -0.89 18.09
C LEU A 323 -17.19 -1.73 18.74
N GLN A 324 -17.79 -1.22 19.81
CA GLN A 324 -19.05 -1.73 20.36
C GLN A 324 -20.27 -1.09 19.67
N ALA A 325 -20.15 -0.81 18.38
CA ALA A 325 -21.17 -0.21 17.53
C ALA A 325 -21.01 -0.73 16.10
N SER A 326 -22.11 -0.87 15.37
CA SER A 326 -22.13 -1.35 13.98
C SER A 326 -21.53 -0.35 12.99
N SER A 327 -21.40 0.91 13.36
CA SER A 327 -20.69 1.90 12.56
C SER A 327 -19.96 2.95 13.38
N GLY A 328 -19.07 3.67 12.70
CA GLY A 328 -18.33 4.80 13.24
C GLY A 328 -17.51 5.52 12.19
N HIS A 329 -16.80 6.56 12.61
CA HIS A 329 -15.89 7.32 11.77
C HIS A 329 -14.52 7.42 12.44
N MET A 330 -13.47 7.31 11.63
CA MET A 330 -12.10 7.49 12.06
C MET A 330 -11.40 8.57 11.27
N TRP A 331 -10.60 9.38 11.96
CA TRP A 331 -9.72 10.37 11.36
C TRP A 331 -8.55 10.65 12.32
N GLY A 332 -7.57 11.42 11.87
CA GLY A 332 -6.42 11.69 12.72
C GLY A 332 -5.34 12.50 12.04
N THR A 333 -4.18 12.53 12.69
CA THR A 333 -2.96 13.11 12.15
C THR A 333 -1.76 12.22 12.42
N PHE A 334 -0.81 12.23 11.50
CA PHE A 334 0.56 11.81 11.74
C PHE A 334 1.43 13.03 11.98
N ARG A 335 2.25 13.01 13.03
CA ARG A 335 3.28 14.03 13.21
C ARG A 335 4.54 13.58 12.50
N CYS A 336 4.99 14.39 11.55
CA CYS A 336 6.22 14.17 10.80
C CYS A 336 7.30 15.15 11.24
N GLU A 337 8.55 14.70 11.21
CA GLU A 337 9.74 15.50 11.51
C GLU A 337 10.65 15.57 10.27
N ARG A 338 11.20 16.75 9.99
CA ARG A 338 12.21 16.99 8.94
C ARG A 338 13.62 16.92 9.53
N PRO A 339 14.68 16.76 8.70
CA PRO A 339 16.07 16.72 9.18
C PRO A 339 16.53 17.96 9.95
N ASP A 340 15.88 19.10 9.75
CA ASP A 340 16.15 20.36 10.46
C ASP A 340 15.49 20.43 11.85
N GLY A 341 14.75 19.39 12.26
CA GLY A 341 14.02 19.31 13.53
C GLY A 341 12.64 19.99 13.51
N SER A 342 12.24 20.62 12.40
CA SER A 342 10.89 21.14 12.25
C SER A 342 9.88 19.99 12.14
N HIS A 343 8.64 20.24 12.60
CA HIS A 343 7.57 19.27 12.55
C HIS A 343 6.31 19.84 11.90
N PHE A 344 5.51 18.95 11.32
CA PHE A 344 4.22 19.27 10.75
C PHE A 344 3.28 18.07 10.89
N ASP A 345 1.97 18.35 10.85
CA ASP A 345 0.94 17.33 10.96
C ASP A 345 0.40 16.98 9.57
N VAL A 346 0.50 15.71 9.19
CA VAL A 346 -0.11 15.14 8.00
C VAL A 346 -1.50 14.63 8.37
N ARG A 347 -2.52 15.10 7.66
CA ARG A 347 -3.91 14.68 7.92
C ARG A 347 -4.15 13.26 7.44
N ILE A 348 -4.90 12.52 8.24
CA ILE A 348 -5.52 11.27 7.83
C ILE A 348 -6.97 11.61 7.48
N PRO A 349 -7.38 11.45 6.21
CA PRO A 349 -8.73 11.83 5.79
C PRO A 349 -9.77 11.03 6.59
N PRO A 350 -10.89 11.65 6.99
CA PRO A 350 -12.00 10.92 7.61
C PRO A 350 -12.50 9.79 6.71
N PHE A 351 -12.66 8.61 7.28
CA PHE A 351 -13.22 7.42 6.65
C PHE A 351 -14.26 6.75 7.57
N SER A 352 -15.21 6.07 6.94
CA SER A 352 -16.27 5.37 7.66
C SER A 352 -15.88 3.93 7.96
N LEU A 353 -16.39 3.45 9.09
CA LEU A 353 -16.39 2.06 9.50
C LEU A 353 -17.84 1.60 9.43
N GLU A 354 -18.19 0.84 8.41
CA GLU A 354 -19.55 0.32 8.23
C GLU A 354 -19.54 -1.19 8.38
N SER A 355 -20.47 -1.73 9.15
CA SER A 355 -20.77 -3.17 9.14
C SER A 355 -21.77 -3.49 8.03
N ASN A 356 -21.82 -4.75 7.61
CA ASN A 356 -22.94 -5.20 6.78
C ASN A 356 -24.25 -5.05 7.57
N LYS A 357 -25.28 -4.44 6.96
CA LYS A 357 -26.60 -4.22 7.59
C LYS A 357 -27.38 -5.53 7.76
N ASP A 358 -27.02 -6.57 7.00
CA ASP A 358 -27.73 -7.84 6.94
C ASP A 358 -27.08 -8.97 7.77
N GLU A 359 -26.01 -8.68 8.53
CA GLU A 359 -25.34 -9.72 9.32
C GLU A 359 -26.09 -10.06 10.62
N LYS A 360 -26.72 -11.25 10.63
CA LYS A 360 -26.96 -12.05 11.83
C LYS A 360 -25.91 -13.13 12.08
N THR A 361 -24.90 -13.30 11.20
CA THR A 361 -23.90 -14.37 11.37
C THR A 361 -22.56 -14.04 10.70
N PRO A 362 -21.42 -14.11 11.41
CA PRO A 362 -20.09 -13.95 10.81
C PRO A 362 -19.76 -15.10 9.84
N PRO A 363 -18.89 -14.87 8.84
CA PRO A 363 -18.52 -15.91 7.87
C PRO A 363 -17.95 -17.13 8.60
N SER A 364 -18.49 -18.32 8.35
CA SER A 364 -17.87 -19.59 8.77
C SER A 364 -16.40 -19.60 8.31
N GLY A 365 -15.48 -19.88 9.25
CA GLY A 365 -14.04 -19.95 8.99
C GLY A 365 -13.72 -20.87 7.81
N LEU A 366 -12.55 -20.71 7.20
CA LEU A 366 -12.07 -21.68 6.22
C LEU A 366 -11.99 -23.07 6.88
N HIS A 367 -12.84 -24.00 6.46
CA HIS A 367 -12.46 -25.40 6.48
C HIS A 367 -11.52 -25.59 5.29
N TRP A 368 -10.25 -25.89 5.59
CA TRP A 368 -9.28 -26.37 4.62
C TRP A 368 -9.58 -27.81 4.25
#